data_AF-A0A7C3LDW5-F1
#
_entry.id   AF-A0A7C3LDW5-F1
#
_cell.length_a   1.000
_cell.length_b   1.000
_cell.length_c   1.000
_cell.angle_alpha   90.00
_cell.angle_beta   90.00
_cell.angle_gamma   90.00
#
_symmetry.space_group_name_H-M   'P 1'
#
loop_
_entity.id
_entity.type
_entity.pdbx_description
1 polymer ?
#
loop_
_entity_poly.entity_id
_entity_poly.type
_entity_poly.pdbx_seq_one_letter_code
_entity_poly.pdbx_strand_id
1 'polypeptide(L)'
;FFTPSKDEAKMLLYVFDLTSTKLSMIPMPEEPSCHEPAWSPDNSKLIYTCSYYQGKRNLATEYVWITNLTTGYFEQLTDLTDYRYFSWSPDNKWVSFTHNFSVWLAPVENGKPNFEHIVYLPFNLGSSPFFPTEDFYFTPPGKASWSPDGKSLAVDGLLQNTTIHGIWMVEIDE
;
A
#
# COMPACT_ATOMS: atom_id res chain seq x y z
N PHE A 1 -41.84 -12.43 -10.78
CA PHE A 1 -41.16 -11.12 -10.70
C PHE A 1 -39.67 -11.40 -10.73
N PHE A 2 -39.03 -11.03 -11.82
CA PHE A 2 -37.60 -11.23 -12.05
C PHE A 2 -36.95 -9.85 -11.92
N THR A 3 -36.07 -9.66 -10.94
CA THR A 3 -35.18 -8.49 -10.83
C THR A 3 -33.82 -8.92 -10.29
N PRO A 4 -32.87 -9.32 -11.15
CA PRO A 4 -31.45 -9.13 -10.87
C PRO A 4 -30.97 -7.83 -11.58
N SER A 5 -30.01 -7.06 -11.06
CA SER A 5 -29.05 -7.28 -9.97
C SER A 5 -28.57 -5.94 -9.38
N LYS A 6 -28.02 -5.97 -8.15
CA LYS A 6 -27.08 -4.94 -7.67
C LYS A 6 -26.03 -4.73 -8.77
N ASP A 7 -26.01 -3.59 -9.43
CA ASP A 7 -24.76 -3.11 -10.02
C ASP A 7 -23.78 -2.95 -8.85
N GLU A 8 -22.83 -3.87 -8.72
CA GLU A 8 -21.73 -3.74 -7.78
C GLU A 8 -20.98 -2.47 -8.18
N ALA A 9 -21.01 -1.44 -7.33
CA ALA A 9 -20.34 -0.18 -7.60
C ALA A 9 -18.84 -0.46 -7.86
N LYS A 10 -18.41 -0.33 -9.12
CA LYS A 10 -17.00 -0.44 -9.51
C LYS A 10 -16.28 0.82 -9.06
N MET A 11 -15.21 0.68 -8.29
CA MET A 11 -14.32 1.78 -7.94
C MET A 11 -13.31 1.96 -9.07
N LEU A 12 -13.35 3.12 -9.71
CA LEU A 12 -12.42 3.50 -10.78
C LEU A 12 -11.51 4.61 -10.26
N LEU A 13 -10.25 4.56 -10.67
CA LEU A 13 -9.24 5.57 -10.36
C LEU A 13 -9.18 6.64 -11.46
N TYR A 14 -9.18 7.89 -11.02
CA TYR A 14 -9.03 9.06 -11.89
C TYR A 14 -7.90 9.95 -11.37
N VAL A 15 -7.26 10.66 -12.29
CA VAL A 15 -6.31 11.73 -11.98
C VAL A 15 -6.90 13.04 -12.45
N PHE A 16 -6.97 13.99 -11.52
CA PHE A 16 -7.36 15.36 -11.80
C PHE A 16 -6.14 16.25 -11.75
N ASP A 17 -5.76 16.79 -12.91
CA ASP A 17 -4.68 17.75 -13.03
C ASP A 17 -5.20 19.14 -12.61
N LEU A 18 -4.65 19.67 -11.52
CA LEU A 18 -5.04 20.96 -10.96
C LEU A 18 -4.64 22.16 -11.84
N THR A 19 -3.61 22.01 -12.67
CA THR A 19 -3.11 23.08 -13.54
C THR A 19 -3.94 23.17 -14.81
N SER A 20 -4.18 22.03 -15.46
CA SER A 20 -4.96 21.99 -16.71
C SER A 20 -6.46 21.82 -16.47
N THR A 21 -6.90 21.59 -15.23
CA THR A 21 -8.28 21.26 -14.84
C THR A 21 -8.83 20.02 -15.57
N LYS A 22 -7.93 19.14 -16.04
CA LYS A 22 -8.29 17.96 -16.82
C LYS A 22 -8.48 16.75 -15.90
N LEU A 23 -9.61 16.08 -16.04
CA LEU A 23 -9.87 14.78 -15.44
C LEU A 23 -9.56 13.66 -16.44
N SER A 24 -8.74 12.70 -16.06
CA SER A 24 -8.40 11.53 -16.88
C SER A 24 -8.58 10.25 -16.07
N MET A 25 -9.19 9.23 -16.67
CA MET A 25 -9.25 7.89 -16.09
C MET A 25 -7.87 7.23 -16.18
N ILE A 26 -7.48 6.49 -15.16
CA ILE A 26 -6.25 5.69 -15.18
C ILE A 26 -6.50 4.40 -15.97
N PRO A 27 -5.61 3.99 -16.90
CA PRO A 27 -5.67 2.66 -17.49
C PRO A 27 -5.51 1.58 -16.42
N MET A 28 -6.42 0.62 -16.38
CA MET A 28 -6.47 -0.46 -15.39
C MET A 28 -7.12 -1.72 -15.99
N PRO A 29 -6.96 -2.90 -15.36
CA PRO A 29 -7.63 -4.14 -15.77
C PRO A 29 -9.14 -4.00 -15.97
N GLU A 30 -9.71 -4.88 -16.81
CA GLU A 30 -11.14 -4.89 -17.12
C GLU A 30 -11.96 -5.60 -16.02
N GLU A 31 -13.01 -4.92 -15.55
CA GLU A 31 -13.97 -5.38 -14.53
C GLU A 31 -13.55 -5.48 -13.02
N PRO A 32 -12.40 -4.98 -12.52
CA PRO A 32 -12.17 -4.89 -11.08
C PRO A 32 -12.70 -3.59 -10.47
N SER A 33 -12.86 -3.63 -9.15
CA SER A 33 -13.06 -2.45 -8.31
C SER A 33 -11.72 -2.12 -7.65
N CYS A 34 -11.14 -0.96 -7.97
CA CYS A 34 -9.77 -0.61 -7.58
C CYS A 34 -9.72 0.56 -6.58
N HIS A 35 -8.78 0.50 -5.63
CA HIS A 35 -8.72 1.38 -4.47
C HIS A 35 -7.28 1.53 -3.92
N GLU A 36 -7.12 2.38 -2.91
CA GLU A 36 -5.85 2.65 -2.23
C GLU A 36 -4.67 3.03 -3.15
N PRO A 37 -4.85 3.99 -4.10
CA PRO A 37 -3.77 4.38 -4.97
C PRO A 37 -2.62 5.06 -4.21
N ALA A 38 -1.39 4.77 -4.61
CA ALA A 38 -0.21 5.49 -4.16
C ALA A 38 0.70 5.84 -5.34
N TRP A 39 1.06 7.12 -5.42
CA TRP A 39 1.93 7.66 -6.45
C TRP A 39 3.39 7.37 -6.17
N SER A 40 4.15 7.04 -7.21
CA SER A 40 5.60 7.12 -7.14
C SER A 40 6.03 8.60 -7.09
N PRO A 41 7.09 8.95 -6.32
CA PRO A 41 7.56 10.33 -6.18
C PRO A 41 7.95 11.00 -7.50
N ASP A 42 8.35 10.21 -8.50
CA ASP A 42 8.67 10.70 -9.84
C ASP A 42 7.43 11.00 -10.72
N ASN A 43 6.21 10.83 -10.18
CA ASN A 43 4.91 10.97 -10.84
C ASN A 43 4.71 10.06 -12.06
N SER A 44 5.55 9.03 -12.25
CA SER A 44 5.47 8.16 -13.42
C SER A 44 4.58 6.94 -13.21
N LYS A 45 4.27 6.56 -11.96
CA LYS A 45 3.52 5.34 -11.64
C LYS A 45 2.50 5.51 -10.55
N LEU A 46 1.52 4.62 -10.58
CA LEU A 46 0.51 4.45 -9.54
C LEU A 46 0.44 2.97 -9.16
N ILE A 47 0.63 2.65 -7.89
CA ILE A 47 0.35 1.31 -7.34
C ILE A 47 -1.02 1.31 -6.65
N TYR A 48 -1.79 0.23 -6.75
CA TYR A 48 -3.14 0.16 -6.20
C TYR A 48 -3.66 -1.28 -5.97
N THR A 49 -4.65 -1.35 -5.09
CA THR A 49 -5.70 -2.36 -4.92
C THR A 49 -6.57 -2.66 -6.13
N CYS A 50 -6.78 -3.90 -6.57
CA CYS A 50 -7.97 -4.24 -7.37
C CYS A 50 -8.65 -5.52 -6.85
N SER A 51 -9.95 -5.41 -6.54
CA SER A 51 -10.85 -6.49 -6.13
C SER A 51 -11.52 -7.16 -7.32
N TYR A 52 -11.43 -8.49 -7.35
CA TYR A 52 -12.15 -9.36 -8.28
C TYR A 52 -13.24 -10.13 -7.54
N TYR A 53 -14.49 -9.93 -7.97
CA TYR A 53 -15.63 -10.65 -7.43
C TYR A 53 -15.87 -11.94 -8.21
N GLN A 54 -15.58 -13.09 -7.60
CA GLN A 54 -15.87 -14.40 -8.20
C GLN A 54 -17.21 -14.96 -7.67
N GLY A 55 -18.30 -14.68 -8.38
CA GLY A 55 -19.60 -15.30 -8.15
C GLY A 55 -20.37 -14.81 -6.91
N LYS A 56 -21.27 -15.66 -6.36
CA LYS A 56 -22.23 -15.29 -5.30
C LYS A 56 -21.65 -15.14 -3.89
N ARG A 57 -20.37 -15.43 -3.69
CA ARG A 57 -19.70 -15.25 -2.39
C ARG A 57 -19.02 -13.90 -2.40
N ASN A 58 -19.37 -13.03 -1.46
CA ASN A 58 -18.78 -11.70 -1.23
C ASN A 58 -17.28 -11.75 -0.82
N LEU A 59 -16.51 -12.68 -1.33
CA LEU A 59 -15.08 -12.80 -1.10
C LEU A 59 -14.39 -12.20 -2.33
N ALA A 60 -14.07 -10.92 -2.26
CA ALA A 60 -13.23 -10.28 -3.24
C ALA A 60 -11.81 -10.82 -3.08
N THR A 61 -11.22 -11.33 -4.15
CA THR A 61 -9.78 -11.55 -4.20
C THR A 61 -9.13 -10.24 -4.61
N GLU A 62 -8.17 -9.77 -3.83
CA GLU A 62 -7.50 -8.50 -4.07
C GLU A 62 -6.07 -8.72 -4.54
N TYR A 63 -5.73 -8.16 -5.70
CA TYR A 63 -4.36 -8.20 -6.23
C TYR A 63 -3.77 -6.79 -6.29
N VAL A 64 -2.45 -6.72 -6.24
CA VAL A 64 -1.71 -5.46 -6.39
C VAL A 64 -1.40 -5.22 -7.85
N TRP A 65 -1.70 -4.02 -8.31
CA TRP A 65 -1.46 -3.57 -9.67
C TRP A 65 -0.60 -2.32 -9.69
N ILE A 66 0.11 -2.12 -10.80
CA ILE A 66 0.82 -0.89 -11.09
C ILE A 66 0.47 -0.39 -12.48
N THR A 67 0.27 0.92 -12.62
CA THR A 67 0.12 1.59 -13.91
C THR A 67 1.26 2.57 -14.12
N ASN A 68 1.89 2.50 -15.28
CA ASN A 68 2.75 3.56 -15.80
C ASN A 68 1.88 4.64 -16.43
N LEU A 69 1.91 5.83 -15.85
CA LEU A 69 1.04 6.94 -16.23
C LEU A 69 1.49 7.65 -17.50
N THR A 70 2.75 7.46 -17.90
CA THR A 70 3.28 8.01 -19.16
C THR A 70 2.88 7.17 -20.36
N THR A 71 2.95 5.83 -20.23
CA THR A 71 2.66 4.91 -21.34
C THR A 71 1.23 4.37 -21.33
N GLY A 72 0.53 4.46 -20.20
CA GLY A 72 -0.76 3.84 -19.96
C GLY A 72 -0.69 2.31 -19.81
N TYR A 73 0.51 1.73 -19.80
CA TYR A 73 0.70 0.30 -19.54
C TYR A 73 0.43 -0.01 -18.07
N PHE A 74 -0.26 -1.11 -17.80
CA PHE A 74 -0.52 -1.60 -16.45
C PHE A 74 -0.26 -3.10 -16.36
N GLU A 75 0.16 -3.57 -15.18
CA GLU A 75 0.43 -4.98 -14.91
C GLU A 75 0.07 -5.35 -13.46
N GLN A 76 -0.28 -6.63 -13.26
CA GLN A 76 -0.43 -7.21 -11.94
C GLN A 76 0.96 -7.50 -11.38
N LEU A 77 1.24 -7.07 -10.15
CA LEU A 77 2.54 -7.25 -9.50
C LEU A 77 2.64 -8.53 -8.69
N THR A 78 1.52 -9.10 -8.23
CA THR A 78 1.51 -10.27 -7.37
C THR A 78 0.17 -11.01 -7.44
N ASP A 79 0.21 -12.32 -7.21
CA ASP A 79 -0.98 -13.15 -6.95
C ASP A 79 -1.36 -13.20 -5.46
N LEU A 80 -0.64 -12.45 -4.62
CA LEU A 80 -0.89 -12.36 -3.18
C LEU A 80 -2.02 -11.38 -2.87
N THR A 81 -2.76 -11.72 -1.82
CA THR A 81 -3.88 -10.93 -1.30
C THR A 81 -3.50 -10.29 0.03
N ASP A 82 -4.35 -9.38 0.52
CA ASP A 82 -4.15 -8.68 1.80
C ASP A 82 -2.90 -7.77 1.85
N TYR A 83 -2.53 -7.19 0.72
CA TYR A 83 -1.49 -6.15 0.64
C TYR A 83 -2.20 -4.80 0.53
N ARG A 84 -1.96 -3.90 1.49
CA ARG A 84 -2.70 -2.64 1.64
C ARG A 84 -1.79 -1.47 1.97
N TYR A 85 -2.32 -0.26 1.88
CA TYR A 85 -1.69 0.96 2.41
C TYR A 85 -0.28 1.25 1.88
N PHE A 86 -0.08 1.15 0.56
CA PHE A 86 1.21 1.39 -0.07
C PHE A 86 1.73 2.81 0.12
N SER A 87 3.04 2.96 0.32
CA SER A 87 3.73 4.25 0.43
C SER A 87 5.13 4.15 -0.19
N TRP A 88 5.41 4.95 -1.22
CA TRP A 88 6.72 5.00 -1.86
C TRP A 88 7.71 5.81 -1.03
N SER A 89 8.96 5.34 -0.94
CA SER A 89 10.06 6.13 -0.39
C SER A 89 10.35 7.33 -1.31
N PRO A 90 10.76 8.49 -0.77
CA PRO A 90 11.04 9.69 -1.57
C PRO A 90 12.09 9.49 -2.67
N ASP A 91 13.02 8.56 -2.46
CA ASP A 91 14.10 8.22 -3.39
C ASP A 91 13.72 7.15 -4.44
N ASN A 92 12.45 6.71 -4.46
CA ASN A 92 11.94 5.64 -5.33
C ASN A 92 12.61 4.28 -5.16
N LYS A 93 13.33 4.02 -4.05
CA LYS A 93 13.98 2.71 -3.83
C LYS A 93 13.10 1.69 -3.11
N TRP A 94 12.08 2.12 -2.39
CA TRP A 94 11.25 1.26 -1.57
C TRP A 94 9.77 1.59 -1.71
N VAL A 95 8.93 0.58 -1.50
CA VAL A 95 7.52 0.73 -1.20
C VAL A 95 7.22 0.03 0.10
N SER A 96 6.74 0.79 1.09
CA SER A 96 6.18 0.21 2.29
C SER A 96 4.74 -0.22 2.05
N PHE A 97 4.31 -1.30 2.69
CA PHE A 97 2.94 -1.79 2.64
C PHE A 97 2.58 -2.55 3.91
N THR A 98 1.29 -2.71 4.16
CA THR A 98 0.77 -3.50 5.27
C THR A 98 0.34 -4.86 4.76
N HIS A 99 0.77 -5.91 5.45
CA HIS A 99 0.35 -7.29 5.21
C HIS A 99 0.38 -8.08 6.52
N ASN A 100 -0.67 -8.89 6.77
CA ASN A 100 -0.81 -9.67 8.02
C ASN A 100 -0.56 -8.82 9.27
N PHE A 101 -1.20 -7.65 9.30
CA PHE A 101 -1.10 -6.68 10.38
C PHE A 101 0.30 -6.14 10.69
N SER A 102 1.24 -6.26 9.75
CA SER A 102 2.62 -5.77 9.89
C SER A 102 3.02 -4.86 8.73
N VAL A 103 3.99 -3.98 8.96
CA VAL A 103 4.56 -3.13 7.91
C VAL A 103 5.79 -3.81 7.30
N TRP A 104 5.81 -3.88 5.97
CA TRP A 104 6.85 -4.49 5.17
C TRP A 104 7.40 -3.49 4.16
N LEU A 105 8.64 -3.70 3.72
CA LEU A 105 9.24 -2.99 2.59
C LEU A 105 9.44 -3.92 1.40
N ALA A 106 9.07 -3.47 0.22
CA ALA A 106 9.44 -4.07 -1.06
C ALA A 106 10.44 -3.14 -1.78
N PRO A 107 11.62 -3.64 -2.23
CA PRO A 107 12.56 -2.86 -3.01
C PRO A 107 11.96 -2.58 -4.38
N VAL A 108 12.30 -1.43 -4.95
CA VAL A 108 11.91 -1.06 -6.30
C VAL A 108 13.03 -1.48 -7.25
N GLU A 109 12.74 -2.46 -8.10
CA GLU A 109 13.64 -3.00 -9.10
C GLU A 109 13.07 -2.74 -10.50
N ASN A 110 13.89 -2.23 -11.41
CA ASN A 110 13.45 -1.86 -12.77
C ASN A 110 12.21 -0.94 -12.78
N GLY A 111 12.10 -0.08 -11.77
CA GLY A 111 11.01 0.88 -11.63
C GLY A 111 9.71 0.30 -11.07
N LYS A 112 9.68 -0.94 -10.56
CA LYS A 112 8.50 -1.50 -9.89
C LYS A 112 8.84 -2.19 -8.57
N PRO A 113 7.94 -2.21 -7.59
CA PRO A 113 8.15 -2.97 -6.35
C PRO A 113 8.28 -4.46 -6.63
N ASN A 114 9.32 -5.07 -6.08
CA ASN A 114 9.52 -6.51 -6.10
C ASN A 114 9.03 -7.11 -4.77
N PHE A 115 7.84 -7.71 -4.81
CA PHE A 115 7.22 -8.34 -3.64
C PHE A 115 7.77 -9.74 -3.31
N GLU A 116 8.69 -10.28 -4.11
CA GLU A 116 9.42 -11.51 -3.77
C GLU A 116 10.61 -11.24 -2.84
N HIS A 117 11.12 -10.01 -2.84
CA HIS A 117 12.26 -9.58 -2.02
C HIS A 117 11.83 -8.63 -0.89
N ILE A 118 10.93 -9.06 -0.01
CA ILE A 118 10.41 -8.18 1.05
C ILE A 118 11.27 -8.22 2.31
N VAL A 119 11.44 -7.05 2.92
CA VAL A 119 12.12 -6.88 4.20
C VAL A 119 11.05 -6.58 5.25
N TYR A 120 10.97 -7.43 6.27
CA TYR A 120 10.25 -7.09 7.50
C TYR A 120 11.00 -5.95 8.18
N LEU A 121 10.29 -4.93 8.67
CA LEU A 121 10.92 -3.90 9.48
C LEU A 121 11.05 -4.40 10.92
N PRO A 122 12.22 -4.89 11.39
CA PRO A 122 12.38 -5.18 12.79
C PRO A 122 12.34 -3.87 13.56
N PHE A 123 11.33 -3.69 14.42
CA PHE A 123 11.39 -2.65 15.42
C PHE A 123 12.39 -3.07 16.49
N ASN A 124 13.65 -2.70 16.31
CA ASN A 124 14.60 -2.68 17.41
C ASN A 124 14.48 -1.29 18.04
N LEU A 125 13.69 -1.15 19.11
CA LEU A 125 13.48 0.13 19.83
C LEU A 125 14.74 0.63 20.57
N GLY A 126 15.91 0.14 20.17
CA GLY A 126 17.10 0.11 21.01
C GLY A 126 16.80 -0.61 22.32
N SER A 127 17.82 -0.77 23.16
CA SER A 127 17.63 -1.19 24.54
C SER A 127 17.01 -0.05 25.36
N SER A 128 15.82 0.44 24.97
CA SER A 128 15.07 1.37 25.78
C SER A 128 14.71 0.65 27.08
N PRO A 129 15.12 1.15 28.27
CA PRO A 129 14.76 0.52 29.53
C PRO A 129 13.25 0.56 29.81
N PHE A 130 12.46 1.22 28.95
CA PHE A 130 11.01 1.32 29.06
C PHE A 130 10.26 0.30 28.20
N PHE A 131 10.86 -0.26 27.14
CA PHE A 131 10.15 -1.10 26.17
C PHE A 131 11.00 -2.30 25.71
N PRO A 132 10.78 -3.51 26.25
CA PRO A 132 11.41 -4.71 25.73
C PRO A 132 10.90 -4.99 24.31
N THR A 133 11.83 -5.34 23.41
CA THR A 133 11.66 -5.44 21.95
C THR A 133 10.73 -6.57 21.47
N GLU A 134 10.06 -7.29 22.38
CA GLU A 134 9.23 -8.46 22.05
C GLU A 134 7.70 -8.17 22.08
N ASP A 135 7.29 -6.97 22.49
CA ASP A 135 5.89 -6.65 22.86
C ASP A 135 5.24 -5.57 21.96
N PHE A 136 5.55 -5.52 20.65
CA PHE A 136 5.01 -4.49 19.76
C PHE A 136 4.16 -5.07 18.62
N TYR A 137 2.91 -4.58 18.51
CA TYR A 137 2.05 -4.86 17.36
C TYR A 137 1.65 -3.55 16.72
N PHE A 138 1.83 -3.46 15.41
CA PHE A 138 1.17 -2.42 14.65
C PHE A 138 -0.33 -2.56 14.85
N THR A 139 -1.02 -1.44 14.91
CA THR A 139 -2.49 -1.43 14.89
C THR A 139 -2.94 -1.10 13.48
N PRO A 140 -3.10 -2.09 12.60
CA PRO A 140 -3.86 -1.82 11.40
C PRO A 140 -5.27 -1.32 11.76
N PRO A 141 -5.85 -0.46 10.92
CA PRO A 141 -5.32 -0.04 9.63
C PRO A 141 -4.64 1.34 9.69
N GLY A 142 -3.36 1.40 9.33
CA GLY A 142 -2.66 2.67 9.14
C GLY A 142 -1.63 2.62 8.03
N LYS A 143 -1.58 3.69 7.23
CA LYS A 143 -0.59 3.89 6.16
C LYS A 143 0.68 4.44 6.76
N ALA A 144 1.77 3.69 6.60
CA ALA A 144 3.08 4.17 6.99
C ALA A 144 3.50 5.41 6.18
N SER A 145 4.19 6.35 6.82
CA SER A 145 4.59 7.61 6.21
C SER A 145 6.11 7.74 6.24
N TRP A 146 6.71 7.91 5.05
CA TRP A 146 8.14 8.15 4.93
C TRP A 146 8.50 9.56 5.40
N SER A 147 9.59 9.66 6.14
CA SER A 147 10.32 10.92 6.33
C SER A 147 10.73 11.50 4.97
N PRO A 148 10.78 12.84 4.83
CA PRO A 148 11.13 13.47 3.55
C PRO A 148 12.54 13.12 3.03
N ASP A 149 13.48 12.79 3.93
CA ASP A 149 14.84 12.35 3.57
C ASP A 149 14.93 10.85 3.28
N GLY A 150 13.85 10.10 3.47
CA GLY A 150 13.75 8.67 3.18
C GLY A 150 14.43 7.75 4.20
N LYS A 151 14.94 8.29 5.32
CA LYS A 151 15.73 7.51 6.29
C LYS A 151 14.92 6.87 7.40
N SER A 152 13.66 7.26 7.52
CA SER A 152 12.79 6.77 8.58
C SER A 152 11.34 6.65 8.14
N LEU A 153 10.58 5.81 8.82
CA LEU A 153 9.17 5.56 8.60
C LEU A 153 8.36 5.82 9.88
N ALA A 154 7.34 6.67 9.78
CA ALA A 154 6.35 6.88 10.83
C ALA A 154 5.21 5.85 10.68
N VAL A 155 4.84 5.22 11.78
CA VAL A 155 3.86 4.12 11.83
C VAL A 155 3.03 4.22 13.09
N ASP A 156 1.74 3.93 13.01
CA ASP A 156 0.91 3.83 14.21
C ASP A 156 0.97 2.43 14.81
N GLY A 157 0.95 2.34 16.14
CA GLY A 157 1.03 1.05 16.80
C GLY A 157 0.69 1.10 18.28
N LEU A 158 0.36 -0.08 18.80
CA LEU A 158 0.04 -0.31 20.20
C LEU A 158 1.16 -1.11 20.84
N LEU A 159 1.62 -0.63 21.99
CA LEU A 159 2.49 -1.43 22.84
C LEU A 159 1.65 -2.51 23.55
N GLN A 160 2.03 -3.78 23.39
CA GLN A 160 1.30 -4.93 23.90
C GLN A 160 1.08 -4.82 25.41
N ASN A 161 -0.08 -5.31 25.86
CA ASN A 161 -0.50 -5.26 27.27
C ASN A 161 -0.57 -3.85 27.88
N THR A 162 -0.61 -2.81 27.04
CA THR A 162 -0.84 -1.43 27.47
C THR A 162 -2.00 -0.78 26.71
N THR A 163 -2.43 0.39 27.17
CA THR A 163 -3.35 1.27 26.42
C THR A 163 -2.61 2.33 25.61
N ILE A 164 -1.29 2.19 25.46
CA ILE A 164 -0.46 3.19 24.78
C ILE A 164 -0.54 2.92 23.29
N HIS A 165 -1.41 3.70 22.62
CA HIS A 165 -1.44 3.86 21.18
C HIS A 165 -0.65 5.12 20.81
N GLY A 166 0.26 5.00 19.85
CA GLY A 166 1.16 6.08 19.49
C GLY A 166 1.62 6.04 18.05
N ILE A 167 2.30 7.10 17.64
CA ILE A 167 3.07 7.16 16.40
C ILE A 167 4.52 6.86 16.75
N TRP A 168 5.09 5.91 16.05
CA TRP A 168 6.43 5.40 16.25
C TRP A 168 7.27 5.69 15.01
N MET A 169 8.58 5.88 15.20
CA MET A 169 9.53 6.10 14.11
C MET A 169 10.46 4.90 14.02
N VAL A 170 10.58 4.33 12.82
CA VAL A 170 11.56 3.28 12.48
C VAL A 170 12.66 3.92 11.65
N GLU A 171 13.92 3.70 12.00
CA GLU A 171 15.05 4.02 11.12
C GLU A 171 15.22 2.90 10.09
N ILE A 172 15.44 3.29 8.83
CA ILE A 172 15.66 2.36 7.72
C ILE A 172 17.16 2.35 7.44
N ASP A 173 17.83 1.28 7.83
CA ASP A 173 19.25 1.08 7.53
C ASP A 173 19.44 0.87 6.01
N GLU A 174 20.50 1.47 5.46
CA GLU A 174 20.89 1.38 4.03
C GLU A 174 21.43 0.00 3.63
#